data_AF-A0A285SEZ7-F1
#
_entry.id   AF-A0A285SEZ7-F1
#
_cell.length_a   1.000
_cell.length_b   1.000
_cell.length_c   1.000
_cell.angle_alpha   90.00
_cell.angle_beta   90.00
_cell.angle_gamma   90.00
#
_symmetry.space_group_name_H-M   'P 1'
#
loop_
_entity.id
_entity.type
_entity.pdbx_description
1 polymer ?
#
loop_
_entity_poly.entity_id
_entity_poly.type
_entity_poly.pdbx_seq_one_letter_code
_entity_poly.pdbx_strand_id
1 'polypeptide(L)'
;MNYRITNKAVFEQAQVRSVADVAFTEEELQNGMRLAVSKADPTLELYLIDVDGQKKFDVRWDDSSEVFVGWFSAWDNFVWCLNTAEKEKQTEN
;
A
#
# COMPACT_ATOMS: atom_id res chain seq x y z
N MET A 1 0.22 -6.52 14.83
CA MET A 1 0.28 -5.93 13.48
C MET A 1 -0.91 -6.42 12.69
N ASN A 2 -1.75 -5.47 12.29
CA ASN A 2 -3.06 -5.71 11.68
C ASN A 2 -3.01 -5.65 10.15
N TYR A 3 -1.81 -5.76 9.60
CA TYR A 3 -1.53 -5.91 8.18
C TYR A 3 -0.51 -7.02 7.95
N ARG A 4 -0.41 -7.46 6.70
CA ARG A 4 0.58 -8.40 6.18
C ARG A 4 1.42 -7.70 5.12
N ILE A 5 2.73 -7.86 5.20
CA ILE A 5 3.68 -7.37 4.19
C ILE A 5 3.85 -8.46 3.13
N THR A 6 3.74 -8.11 1.85
CA THR A 6 3.94 -9.04 0.72
C THR A 6 5.32 -8.93 0.08
N ASN A 7 5.86 -7.71 -0.06
CA ASN A 7 7.21 -7.48 -0.59
C ASN A 7 8.06 -6.77 0.45
N LYS A 8 8.70 -7.55 1.33
CA LYS A 8 9.45 -7.04 2.48
C LYS A 8 10.62 -6.14 2.07
N ALA A 9 11.37 -6.53 1.04
CA ALA A 9 12.55 -5.78 0.60
C ALA A 9 12.17 -4.36 0.15
N VAL A 10 11.14 -4.23 -0.68
CA VAL A 10 10.69 -2.91 -1.17
C VAL A 10 9.98 -2.11 -0.07
N PHE A 11 9.22 -2.78 0.80
CA PHE A 11 8.58 -2.15 1.95
C PHE A 11 9.60 -1.53 2.93
N GLU A 12 10.69 -2.24 3.23
CA GLU A 12 11.77 -1.73 4.09
C GLU A 12 12.56 -0.63 3.39
N GLN A 13 12.82 -0.78 2.09
CA GLN A 13 13.47 0.26 1.28
C GLN A 13 12.69 1.58 1.30
N ALA A 14 11.38 1.54 1.08
CA ALA A 14 10.52 2.73 1.01
C ALA A 14 10.54 3.57 2.30
N GLN A 15 10.78 2.94 3.46
CA GLN A 15 10.86 3.62 4.75
C GLN A 15 12.13 4.44 4.95
N VAL A 16 13.21 4.12 4.23
CA VAL A 16 14.54 4.68 4.51
C VAL A 16 15.20 5.35 3.31
N ARG A 17 14.75 5.04 2.09
CA ARG A 17 15.30 5.60 0.84
C ARG A 17 14.29 5.59 -0.30
N SER A 18 14.68 6.21 -1.41
CA SER A 18 13.89 6.23 -2.65
C SER A 18 13.61 4.81 -3.19
N VAL A 19 12.48 4.64 -3.85
CA VAL A 19 12.04 3.41 -4.54
C VAL A 19 12.14 3.54 -6.07
N ALA A 20 12.73 4.63 -6.59
CA ALA A 20 12.80 4.89 -8.03
C ALA A 20 13.54 3.81 -8.83
N ASP A 21 14.43 3.06 -8.19
CA ASP A 21 15.22 1.97 -8.77
C ASP A 21 14.54 0.59 -8.71
N VAL A 22 13.33 0.51 -8.12
CA VAL A 22 12.60 -0.76 -8.02
C VAL A 22 12.11 -1.19 -9.40
N ALA A 23 12.64 -2.32 -9.87
CA ALA A 23 12.21 -2.96 -11.11
C ALA A 23 10.87 -3.69 -10.92
N PHE A 24 9.99 -3.55 -11.91
CA PHE A 24 8.70 -4.23 -11.93
C PHE A 24 8.75 -5.39 -12.93
N THR A 25 8.05 -6.47 -12.60
CA THR A 25 7.66 -7.51 -13.56
C THR A 25 6.54 -7.02 -14.48
N GLU A 26 6.26 -7.75 -15.57
CA GLU A 26 5.14 -7.42 -16.47
C GLU A 26 3.79 -7.35 -15.75
N GLU A 27 3.56 -8.23 -14.78
CA GLU A 27 2.35 -8.23 -13.95
C GLU A 27 2.27 -7.00 -13.05
N GLU A 28 3.38 -6.61 -12.43
CA GLU A 28 3.45 -5.44 -11.55
C GLU A 28 3.35 -4.12 -12.32
N LEU A 29 3.77 -4.09 -13.59
CA LEU A 29 3.54 -2.94 -14.47
C LEU A 29 2.05 -2.73 -14.76
N GLN A 30 1.25 -3.80 -14.78
CA GLN A 30 -0.19 -3.72 -15.03
C GLN A 30 -0.99 -3.47 -13.75
N ASN A 31 -0.63 -4.14 -12.66
CA ASN A 31 -1.45 -4.18 -11.44
C ASN A 31 -0.86 -3.38 -10.26
N GLY A 32 0.44 -3.04 -10.33
CA GLY A 32 1.23 -2.55 -9.21
C GLY A 32 1.88 -3.68 -8.40
N MET A 33 2.96 -3.35 -7.71
CA MET A 33 3.63 -4.23 -6.75
C MET A 33 3.00 -4.09 -5.36
N ARG A 34 2.32 -5.12 -4.88
CA ARG A 34 1.66 -5.07 -3.56
C ARG A 34 2.68 -5.10 -2.41
N LEU A 35 2.71 -4.03 -1.62
CA LEU A 35 3.59 -3.89 -0.47
C LEU A 35 2.96 -4.41 0.82
N ALA A 36 1.70 -4.04 1.08
CA ALA A 36 0.99 -4.44 2.29
C ALA A 36 -0.52 -4.64 2.04
N VAL A 37 -1.16 -5.43 2.90
CA VAL A 37 -2.61 -5.68 2.91
C VAL A 37 -3.11 -5.75 4.35
N SER A 38 -4.28 -5.21 4.62
CA SER A 38 -4.91 -5.30 5.93
C SER A 38 -5.37 -6.73 6.26
N LYS A 39 -5.24 -7.12 7.53
CA LYS A 39 -5.79 -8.38 8.06
C LYS A 39 -7.24 -8.20 8.50
N ALA A 40 -7.62 -6.97 8.86
CA ALA A 40 -8.99 -6.65 9.22
C ALA A 40 -9.84 -6.62 7.96
N ASP A 41 -9.41 -5.95 6.90
CA ASP A 41 -10.16 -5.84 5.65
C ASP A 41 -9.27 -6.19 4.45
N PRO A 42 -9.47 -7.33 3.78
CA PRO A 42 -8.65 -7.73 2.64
C PRO A 42 -8.70 -6.77 1.44
N THR A 43 -9.69 -5.87 1.39
CA THR A 43 -9.81 -4.87 0.31
C THR A 43 -8.90 -3.66 0.52
N LEU A 44 -8.38 -3.46 1.73
CA LEU A 44 -7.42 -2.40 2.04
C LEU A 44 -5.98 -2.87 1.74
N GLU A 45 -5.40 -2.30 0.70
CA GLU A 45 -4.09 -2.68 0.15
C GLU A 45 -3.23 -1.47 -0.18
N LEU A 46 -1.91 -1.62 -0.05
CA LEU A 46 -0.91 -0.62 -0.42
C LEU A 46 -0.02 -1.18 -1.53
N TYR A 47 0.05 -0.46 -2.64
CA TYR A 47 0.83 -0.80 -3.82
C TYR A 47 1.93 0.22 -4.10
N LEU A 48 3.01 -0.23 -4.72
CA LEU A 48 3.92 0.60 -5.49
C LEU A 48 3.52 0.51 -6.96
N ILE A 49 3.27 1.65 -7.59
CA ILE A 49 2.87 1.74 -8.99
C ILE A 49 3.87 2.59 -9.79
N ASP A 50 3.86 2.42 -11.11
CA ASP A 50 4.56 3.31 -12.03
C ASP A 50 3.54 4.21 -12.72
N VAL A 51 3.73 5.52 -12.61
CA VAL A 51 2.90 6.52 -13.28
C VAL A 51 3.82 7.45 -14.05
N ASP A 52 3.77 7.36 -15.38
CA ASP A 52 4.59 8.16 -16.30
C ASP A 52 6.10 8.06 -16.02
N GLY A 53 6.59 6.87 -15.67
CA GLY A 53 8.00 6.62 -15.35
C GLY A 53 8.40 7.04 -13.93
N GLN A 54 7.44 7.44 -13.08
CA GLN A 54 7.68 7.78 -11.69
C GLN A 54 7.03 6.75 -10.77
N LYS A 55 7.81 6.25 -9.81
CA LYS A 55 7.30 5.38 -8.76
C LYS A 55 6.44 6.18 -7.78
N LYS A 56 5.21 5.73 -7.60
CA LYS A 56 4.22 6.31 -6.67
C LYS A 56 3.61 5.20 -5.83
N PHE A 57 2.98 5.58 -4.74
CA PHE A 57 2.28 4.66 -3.85
C PHE A 57 0.78 4.81 -4.06
N ASP A 58 0.07 3.70 -4.09
CA ASP A 58 -1.37 3.65 -4.32
C ASP A 58 -2.02 2.91 -3.16
N VAL A 59 -2.82 3.62 -2.36
CA VAL A 59 -3.61 3.03 -1.27
C VAL A 59 -4.99 2.77 -1.83
N ARG A 60 -5.36 1.49 -1.91
CA ARG A 60 -6.65 1.02 -2.40
C ARG A 60 -7.49 0.53 -1.24
N TRP A 61 -8.76 0.90 -1.21
CA TRP A 61 -9.72 0.38 -0.24
C TRP A 61 -11.10 0.30 -0.88
N ASP A 62 -11.64 -0.90 -1.01
CA ASP A 62 -12.89 -1.21 -1.70
C ASP A 62 -12.93 -0.63 -3.14
N ASP A 63 -13.80 0.34 -3.41
CA ASP A 63 -13.95 1.02 -4.70
C ASP A 63 -13.10 2.29 -4.86
N SER A 64 -12.35 2.65 -3.81
CA SER A 64 -11.62 3.89 -3.69
C SER A 64 -10.10 3.68 -3.76
N SER A 65 -9.39 4.65 -4.33
CA SER A 65 -7.93 4.64 -4.42
C SER A 65 -7.34 6.04 -4.29
N GLU A 66 -6.23 6.18 -3.58
CA GLU A 66 -5.50 7.45 -3.47
C GLU A 66 -4.01 7.25 -3.75
N VAL A 67 -3.47 8.10 -4.63
CA VAL A 67 -2.08 8.01 -5.11
C VAL A 67 -1.21 9.08 -4.46
N PHE A 68 -0.06 8.65 -3.93
CA PHE A 68 0.90 9.47 -3.20
C PHE A 68 2.29 9.39 -3.84
N VAL A 69 3.02 10.51 -3.81
CA VAL A 69 4.41 10.53 -4.28
C VAL A 69 5.38 10.00 -3.21
N GLY A 70 5.09 10.24 -1.93
CA GLY A 70 5.97 9.91 -0.82
C GLY A 70 5.47 8.74 0.02
N TRP A 71 6.42 7.92 0.49
CA TRP A 71 6.13 6.80 1.39
C TRP A 71 5.38 7.22 2.65
N PHE A 72 5.83 8.29 3.34
CA PHE A 72 5.22 8.70 4.60
C PHE A 72 3.75 9.06 4.46
N SER A 73 3.38 9.82 3.42
CA SER A 73 1.97 10.17 3.17
C SER A 73 1.11 8.95 2.85
N ALA A 74 1.62 8.04 2.02
CA ALA A 74 0.92 6.79 1.70
C ALA A 74 0.75 5.90 2.93
N TRP A 75 1.80 5.81 3.75
CA TRP A 75 1.82 4.99 4.95
C TRP A 75 0.89 5.54 6.02
N ASP A 76 0.88 6.84 6.26
CA ASP A 76 -0.02 7.49 7.21
C ASP A 76 -1.48 7.29 6.80
N ASN A 77 -1.80 7.42 5.50
CA ASN A 77 -3.14 7.16 4.96
C ASN A 77 -3.53 5.67 5.15
N PHE A 78 -2.65 4.73 4.76
CA PHE A 78 -2.89 3.30 4.95
C PHE A 78 -3.12 2.93 6.42
N VAL A 79 -2.33 3.48 7.36
CA VAL A 79 -2.49 3.25 8.80
C VAL A 79 -3.79 3.87 9.33
N TRP A 80 -4.18 5.04 8.82
CA TRP A 80 -5.48 5.62 9.16
C TRP A 80 -6.62 4.70 8.71
N CYS A 81 -6.61 4.23 7.45
CA CYS A 81 -7.59 3.27 6.94
C CYS A 81 -7.60 1.96 7.73
N LEU A 82 -6.44 1.44 8.12
CA LEU A 82 -6.31 0.24 8.96
C LEU A 82 -7.07 0.40 10.29
N ASN A 83 -6.84 1.54 10.96
CA ASN A 83 -7.48 1.82 12.25
C ASN A 83 -9.00 2.00 12.10
N THR A 84 -9.47 2.53 10.97
CA THR A 84 -10.91 2.66 10.67
C THR A 84 -11.54 1.28 10.44
N ALA A 85 -10.97 0.47 9.55
CA ALA A 85 -11.45 -0.88 9.26
C ALA A 85 -11.49 -1.79 10.51
N GLU A 86 -10.54 -1.64 11.43
CA GLU A 86 -10.54 -2.37 12.70
C GLU A 86 -11.68 -1.97 13.64
N LYS A 87 -12.01 -0.67 13.70
CA LYS A 87 -13.12 -0.18 14.54
C LYS A 87 -14.48 -0.64 14.02
N GLU A 88 -14.65 -0.66 12.69
CA GLU A 88 -15.86 -1.17 12.06
C GLU A 88 -16.07 -2.65 12.40
N LYS A 89 -15.03 -3.48 12.28
CA LYS A 89 -15.09 -4.89 12.69
C LYS A 89 -15.36 -5.14 14.18
N GLN A 90 -14.98 -4.21 15.06
CA GLN A 90 -15.29 -4.31 16.49
C GLN A 90 -16.74 -3.93 16.80
N THR A 91 -17.38 -3.15 15.93
CA THR A 91 -18.78 -2.72 16.09
C THR A 91 -19.77 -3.76 15.55
N GLU A 92 -19.32 -4.62 14.62
CA GLU A 92 -20.11 -5.71 14.04
C GLU A 92 -20.11 -7.03 14.86
N ASN A 93 -19.26 -7.13 15.89
CA ASN A 93 -19.18 -8.29 16.80
C ASN A 93 -19.85 -8.02 18.15
#